data_AF-A0AAN8J6N0-F1
#
_entry.id   AF-A0AAN8J6N0-F1
#
_cell.length_a   1.000
_cell.length_b   1.000
_cell.length_c   1.000
_cell.angle_alpha   90.00
_cell.angle_beta   90.00
_cell.angle_gamma   90.00
#
_symmetry.space_group_name_H-M   'P 1'
#
loop_
_entity.id
_entity.type
_entity.pdbx_description
1 polymer ?
#
loop_
_entity_poly.entity_id
_entity_poly.type
_entity_poly.pdbx_seq_one_letter_code
_entity_poly.pdbx_strand_id
1 'polypeptide(L)'
;MLYLLFVSVVLQTVLVGCAPPNSRQKREEGSFCILHGRDYSHGENFTVPESGPCVTYNCNHGSVRPIKLECRDGQGGCVPQGSEREYFCRTEVCEEWGNTIGFRTLHSSNCRDQFGECHPIGVPWTRDCQTYVCNKTNRNSFQIRTIAIQCQDAYGNCKELGESFIYAINRQLYNDCTCRQEGTRLRYECYT
;
A
#
# COMPACT_ATOMS: atom_id res chain seq x y z
N MET A 1 6.78 -66.16 -22.16
CA MET A 1 7.41 -66.08 -23.49
C MET A 1 8.25 -64.82 -23.52
N LEU A 2 9.56 -65.01 -23.70
CA LEU A 2 10.64 -64.04 -23.56
C LEU A 2 11.05 -63.63 -24.99
N TYR A 3 10.98 -62.34 -25.34
CA TYR A 3 11.53 -61.85 -26.62
C TYR A 3 12.67 -60.86 -26.33
N LEU A 4 13.89 -61.35 -26.58
CA LEU A 4 15.13 -60.57 -26.63
C LEU A 4 15.25 -59.93 -28.02
N LEU A 5 15.26 -58.61 -28.09
CA LEU A 5 15.62 -57.86 -29.31
C LEU A 5 17.00 -57.21 -29.10
N PHE A 6 18.00 -57.75 -29.78
CA PHE A 6 19.31 -57.16 -29.98
C PHE A 6 19.20 -56.01 -30.97
N VAL A 7 19.43 -54.78 -30.53
CA VAL A 7 19.58 -53.62 -31.42
C VAL A 7 21.07 -53.29 -31.50
N SER A 8 21.63 -53.50 -32.69
CA SER A 8 23.01 -53.23 -33.05
C SER A 8 23.30 -51.73 -33.02
N VAL A 9 24.21 -51.31 -32.14
CA VAL A 9 24.72 -49.95 -32.05
C VAL A 9 25.70 -49.70 -33.19
N VAL A 10 25.32 -48.86 -34.15
CA VAL A 10 26.25 -48.36 -35.18
C VAL A 10 26.95 -47.12 -34.62
N LEU A 11 28.18 -47.30 -34.15
CA LEU A 11 29.05 -46.24 -33.65
C LEU A 11 29.67 -45.50 -34.84
N GLN A 12 29.01 -44.44 -35.31
CA GLN A 12 29.60 -43.53 -36.29
C GLN A 12 30.54 -42.56 -35.58
N THR A 13 31.84 -42.75 -35.79
CA THR A 13 32.89 -41.81 -35.38
C THR A 13 32.85 -40.59 -36.30
N VAL A 14 32.10 -39.56 -35.88
CA VAL A 14 32.19 -38.24 -36.51
C VAL A 14 33.51 -37.60 -36.10
N LEU A 15 34.44 -37.52 -37.05
CA LEU A 15 35.68 -36.74 -36.91
C LEU A 15 35.31 -35.26 -36.83
N VAL A 16 35.21 -34.74 -35.60
CA VAL A 16 35.11 -33.31 -35.33
C VAL A 16 36.44 -32.68 -35.69
N GLY A 17 36.51 -32.06 -36.86
CA GLY A 17 37.64 -31.24 -37.28
C GLY A 17 37.75 -30.03 -36.36
N CYS A 18 38.79 -30.01 -35.52
CA CYS A 18 39.19 -28.82 -34.78
C CYS A 18 39.76 -27.78 -35.75
N ALA A 19 38.88 -26.98 -36.36
CA ALA A 19 39.31 -25.74 -36.99
C ALA A 19 39.88 -24.82 -35.89
N PRO A 20 41.11 -24.29 -36.04
CA PRO A 20 41.63 -23.30 -35.11
C PRO A 20 40.69 -22.08 -35.13
N PRO A 21 40.31 -21.52 -33.96
CA PRO A 21 39.48 -20.33 -33.91
C PRO A 21 40.26 -19.14 -34.48
N ASN A 22 40.15 -18.95 -35.79
CA ASN A 22 40.73 -17.84 -36.53
C ASN A 22 39.66 -16.78 -36.75
N SER A 23 39.48 -15.95 -35.71
CA SER A 23 39.21 -14.52 -35.88
C SER A 23 39.22 -13.90 -34.49
N ARG A 24 40.29 -13.12 -34.21
CA ARG A 24 40.20 -11.97 -33.32
C ARG A 24 39.15 -11.02 -33.91
N GLN A 25 37.87 -11.32 -33.71
CA GLN A 25 36.86 -10.28 -33.71
C GLN A 25 37.28 -9.38 -32.56
N LYS A 26 37.77 -8.20 -32.92
CA LYS A 26 38.06 -7.11 -31.99
C LYS A 26 36.71 -6.80 -31.34
N ARG A 27 36.38 -7.52 -30.26
CA ARG A 27 35.24 -7.24 -29.38
C ARG A 27 35.34 -5.74 -29.14
N GLU A 28 34.33 -4.97 -29.53
CA GLU A 28 34.28 -3.57 -29.18
C GLU A 28 34.31 -3.53 -27.65
N GLU A 29 35.49 -3.31 -27.09
CA GLU A 29 35.74 -3.24 -25.66
C GLU A 29 34.84 -2.12 -25.11
N GLY A 30 33.76 -2.50 -24.43
CA GLY A 30 32.81 -1.58 -23.84
C GLY A 30 31.38 -1.63 -24.39
N SER A 31 31.00 -2.61 -25.22
CA SER A 31 29.62 -2.68 -25.75
C SER A 31 28.62 -3.49 -24.91
N PHE A 32 28.99 -3.99 -23.73
CA PHE A 32 28.10 -4.79 -22.88
C PHE A 32 28.21 -4.38 -21.41
N CYS A 33 27.12 -4.58 -20.67
CA CYS A 33 27.04 -4.31 -19.24
C CYS A 33 26.96 -5.62 -18.48
N ILE A 34 27.71 -5.75 -17.39
CA ILE A 34 27.61 -6.89 -16.48
C ILE A 34 26.86 -6.42 -15.23
N LEU A 35 25.71 -7.02 -14.93
CA LEU A 35 24.95 -6.72 -13.73
C LEU A 35 24.40 -8.02 -13.11
N HIS A 36 24.72 -8.24 -11.82
CA HIS A 36 24.39 -9.47 -11.09
C HIS A 36 24.81 -10.77 -11.83
N GLY A 37 25.98 -10.75 -12.49
CA GLY A 37 26.51 -11.90 -13.21
C GLY A 37 25.81 -12.23 -14.53
N ARG A 38 24.97 -11.32 -15.05
CA ARG A 38 24.35 -11.41 -16.38
C ARG A 38 24.93 -10.33 -17.30
N ASP A 39 25.12 -10.71 -18.56
CA ASP A 39 25.61 -9.83 -19.62
C ASP A 39 24.42 -9.25 -20.39
N TYR A 40 24.40 -7.92 -20.55
CA TYR A 40 23.40 -7.18 -21.33
C TYR A 40 24.09 -6.46 -22.48
N SER A 41 23.51 -6.54 -23.67
CA SER A 41 24.05 -5.90 -24.87
C SER A 41 23.82 -4.38 -24.86
N HIS A 42 24.67 -3.62 -25.54
CA HIS A 42 24.43 -2.20 -25.76
C HIS A 42 23.05 -1.96 -26.40
N GLY A 43 22.28 -1.03 -25.83
CA GLY A 43 20.92 -0.71 -26.22
C GLY A 43 19.85 -1.61 -25.58
N GLU A 44 20.24 -2.69 -24.90
CA GLU A 44 19.29 -3.62 -24.28
C GLU A 44 18.58 -2.98 -23.08
N ASN A 45 17.25 -3.14 -23.05
CA ASN A 45 16.41 -2.75 -21.93
C ASN A 45 16.08 -3.99 -21.10
N PHE A 46 16.29 -3.91 -19.79
CA PHE A 46 16.10 -5.05 -18.90
C PHE A 46 15.59 -4.62 -17.52
N THR A 47 15.05 -5.58 -16.78
CA THR A 47 14.63 -5.42 -15.38
C THR A 47 15.50 -6.30 -14.49
N VAL A 48 15.83 -5.85 -13.29
CA VAL A 48 16.53 -6.68 -12.30
C VAL A 48 15.58 -7.16 -11.20
N PRO A 49 15.66 -8.44 -10.78
CA PRO A 49 14.82 -8.95 -9.70
C PRO A 49 14.90 -8.14 -8.41
N GLU A 50 16.09 -7.64 -8.07
CA GLU A 50 16.36 -6.88 -6.85
C GLU A 50 15.60 -5.54 -6.80
N SER A 51 15.41 -4.88 -7.93
CA SER A 51 14.65 -3.61 -8.04
C SER A 51 13.17 -3.83 -8.38
N GLY A 52 12.77 -5.09 -8.61
CA GLY A 52 11.40 -5.45 -8.98
C GLY A 52 11.05 -5.17 -10.45
N PRO A 53 9.82 -5.53 -10.87
CA PRO A 53 9.41 -5.49 -12.27
C PRO A 53 9.11 -4.08 -12.80
N CYS A 54 9.04 -3.08 -11.93
CA CYS A 54 8.65 -1.71 -12.28
C CYS A 54 9.85 -0.77 -12.53
N VAL A 55 11.07 -1.31 -12.54
CA VAL A 55 12.26 -0.53 -12.88
C VAL A 55 12.91 -1.10 -14.12
N THR A 56 13.00 -0.28 -15.16
CA THR A 56 13.67 -0.64 -16.42
C THR A 56 15.00 0.08 -16.52
N TYR A 57 16.03 -0.69 -16.81
CA TYR A 57 17.39 -0.23 -17.03
C TYR A 57 17.75 -0.37 -18.51
N ASN A 58 18.66 0.49 -18.97
CA ASN A 58 19.27 0.39 -20.29
C ASN A 58 20.78 0.23 -20.14
N CYS A 59 21.37 -0.66 -20.94
CA CYS A 59 22.82 -0.77 -21.08
C CYS A 59 23.31 0.16 -22.19
N ASN A 60 24.13 1.16 -21.85
CA ASN A 60 24.68 2.10 -22.82
C ASN A 60 26.21 2.19 -22.69
N HIS A 61 26.96 1.67 -23.68
CA HIS A 61 28.43 1.62 -23.71
C HIS A 61 29.06 1.17 -22.38
N GLY A 62 28.61 0.03 -21.86
CA GLY A 62 29.12 -0.55 -20.61
C GLY A 62 28.61 0.12 -19.33
N SER A 63 27.77 1.16 -19.44
CA SER A 63 27.12 1.81 -18.30
C SER A 63 25.66 1.40 -18.19
N VAL A 64 25.21 0.99 -17.01
CA VAL A 64 23.80 0.73 -16.71
C VAL A 64 23.13 1.99 -16.18
N ARG A 65 21.99 2.39 -16.76
CA ARG A 65 21.20 3.53 -16.28
C ARG A 65 19.71 3.19 -16.19
N PRO A 66 18.98 3.62 -15.15
CA PRO A 66 17.53 3.50 -15.14
C PRO A 66 16.96 4.41 -16.23
N ILE A 67 16.04 3.88 -17.04
CA ILE A 67 15.29 4.64 -18.05
C ILE A 67 13.81 4.78 -17.69
N LYS A 68 13.32 3.91 -16.79
CA LYS A 68 11.94 3.95 -16.29
C LYS A 68 11.95 3.60 -14.81
N LEU A 69 11.44 4.53 -13.99
CA LEU A 69 11.31 4.40 -12.54
C LEU A 69 9.83 4.47 -12.19
N GLU A 70 9.27 3.34 -11.76
CA GLU A 70 7.87 3.22 -11.38
C GLU A 70 7.72 2.47 -10.06
N CYS A 71 6.63 2.74 -9.33
CA CYS A 71 6.29 2.05 -8.11
C CYS A 71 5.31 0.92 -8.39
N ARG A 72 5.44 -0.17 -7.65
CA ARG A 72 4.47 -1.27 -7.70
C ARG A 72 3.22 -0.91 -6.89
N ASP A 73 2.04 -1.03 -7.51
CA ASP A 73 0.76 -0.62 -6.92
C ASP A 73 0.19 -1.58 -5.85
N GLY A 74 0.80 -2.76 -5.68
CA GLY A 74 0.34 -3.81 -4.78
C GLY A 74 -0.60 -4.84 -5.42
N GLN A 75 -1.20 -4.52 -6.58
CA GLN A 75 -1.96 -5.45 -7.43
C GLN A 75 -1.08 -6.08 -8.52
N GLY A 76 0.16 -5.61 -8.65
CA GLY A 76 1.13 -6.10 -9.63
C GLY A 76 1.34 -5.15 -10.79
N GLY A 77 0.59 -4.04 -10.87
CA GLY A 77 0.82 -2.96 -11.81
C GLY A 77 1.97 -2.05 -11.40
N CYS A 78 2.41 -1.24 -12.36
CA CYS A 78 3.44 -0.23 -12.19
C CYS A 78 2.84 1.15 -12.46
N VAL A 79 3.11 2.11 -11.57
CA VAL A 79 2.64 3.49 -11.70
C VAL A 79 3.82 4.46 -11.78
N PRO A 80 3.71 5.55 -12.57
CA PRO A 80 4.81 6.48 -12.75
C PRO A 80 5.23 7.16 -11.46
N GLN A 81 6.51 7.52 -11.37
CA GLN A 81 7.02 8.42 -10.33
C GLN A 81 6.17 9.69 -10.26
N GLY A 82 5.90 10.15 -9.03
CA GLY A 82 4.99 11.25 -8.73
C GLY A 82 3.52 10.83 -8.58
N SER A 83 3.15 9.59 -8.91
CA SER A 83 1.78 9.10 -8.68
C SER A 83 1.44 9.08 -7.20
N GLU A 84 0.28 9.62 -6.85
CA GLU A 84 -0.26 9.59 -5.50
C GLU A 84 -1.27 8.46 -5.33
N ARG A 85 -1.36 7.89 -4.13
CA ARG A 85 -2.43 6.98 -3.74
C ARG A 85 -2.82 7.18 -2.29
N GLU A 86 -4.06 6.82 -1.97
CA GLU A 86 -4.49 6.68 -0.58
C GLU A 86 -4.33 5.23 -0.13
N TYR A 87 -3.58 5.02 0.95
CA TYR A 87 -3.39 3.71 1.56
C TYR A 87 -3.51 3.83 3.08
N PHE A 88 -4.49 3.12 3.67
CA PHE A 88 -4.75 3.16 5.12
C PHE A 88 -4.89 4.59 5.69
N CYS A 89 -5.68 5.44 5.02
CA CYS A 89 -5.90 6.85 5.38
C CYS A 89 -4.63 7.71 5.35
N ARG A 90 -3.66 7.33 4.53
CA ARG A 90 -2.41 8.07 4.30
C ARG A 90 -2.23 8.31 2.82
N THR A 91 -1.78 9.51 2.49
CA THR A 91 -1.33 9.79 1.13
C THR A 91 0.10 9.30 0.98
N GLU A 92 0.28 8.38 0.05
CA GLU A 92 1.59 7.90 -0.37
C GLU A 92 1.88 8.40 -1.78
N VAL A 93 3.12 8.80 -2.02
CA VAL A 93 3.58 9.23 -3.33
C VAL A 93 4.70 8.30 -3.79
N CYS A 94 4.63 7.93 -5.06
CA CYS A 94 5.66 7.16 -5.71
C CYS A 94 6.91 8.04 -5.91
N GLU A 95 7.96 7.80 -5.15
CA GLU A 95 9.18 8.61 -5.19
C GLU A 95 10.44 7.77 -5.04
N GLU A 96 11.56 8.33 -5.50
CA GLU A 96 12.89 7.75 -5.34
C GLU A 96 13.52 8.23 -4.01
N TRP A 97 14.09 7.30 -3.26
CA TRP A 97 14.90 7.58 -2.07
C TRP A 97 16.25 6.85 -2.15
N GLY A 98 17.32 7.60 -2.40
CA GLY A 98 18.64 7.02 -2.61
C GLY A 98 18.66 6.18 -3.89
N ASN A 99 18.80 4.86 -3.77
CA ASN A 99 18.88 3.93 -4.91
C ASN A 99 17.62 3.05 -5.04
N THR A 100 16.51 3.44 -4.42
CA THR A 100 15.27 2.66 -4.41
C THR A 100 14.11 3.56 -4.77
N ILE A 101 13.14 3.01 -5.51
CA ILE A 101 11.86 3.66 -5.77
C ILE A 101 10.73 2.88 -5.11
N GLY A 102 9.74 3.60 -4.59
CA GLY A 102 8.52 3.01 -4.09
C GLY A 102 7.57 4.07 -3.56
N PHE A 103 6.54 3.63 -2.85
CA PHE A 103 5.60 4.55 -2.23
C PHE A 103 6.12 5.01 -0.87
N ARG A 104 6.30 6.33 -0.72
CA ARG A 104 6.60 6.97 0.56
C ARG A 104 5.37 7.71 1.05
N THR A 105 5.06 7.54 2.32
CA THR A 105 4.07 8.39 2.98
C THR A 105 4.59 9.83 3.07
N LEU A 106 3.99 10.77 2.34
CA LEU A 106 4.32 12.19 2.45
C LEU A 106 3.80 12.73 3.77
N HIS A 107 2.49 12.61 3.97
CA HIS A 107 1.78 13.06 5.15
C HIS A 107 0.59 12.15 5.43
N SER A 108 0.45 11.70 6.68
CA SER A 108 -0.82 11.18 7.14
C SER A 108 -1.69 12.37 7.50
N SER A 109 -2.73 12.63 6.70
CA SER A 109 -3.66 13.75 6.89
C SER A 109 -4.93 13.33 7.62
N ASN A 110 -5.15 12.03 7.79
CA ASN A 110 -6.43 11.49 8.21
C ASN A 110 -6.26 10.49 9.38
N CYS A 111 -7.27 10.41 10.24
CA CYS A 111 -7.42 9.32 11.22
C CYS A 111 -8.30 8.23 10.62
N ARG A 112 -7.93 6.97 10.86
CA ARG A 112 -8.80 5.83 10.57
C ARG A 112 -9.64 5.50 11.79
N ASP A 113 -10.96 5.51 11.65
CA ASP A 113 -11.84 5.07 12.74
C ASP A 113 -11.97 3.55 12.83
N GLN A 114 -12.70 3.06 13.82
CA GLN A 114 -12.94 1.63 14.07
C GLN A 114 -13.74 0.92 12.96
N PHE A 115 -14.44 1.67 12.10
CA PHE A 115 -15.18 1.18 10.95
C PHE A 115 -14.34 1.22 9.66
N GLY A 116 -13.13 1.78 9.74
CA GLY A 116 -12.19 1.86 8.66
C GLY A 116 -12.31 3.13 7.80
N GLU A 117 -13.16 4.08 8.18
CA GLU A 117 -13.33 5.35 7.48
C GLU A 117 -12.21 6.33 7.82
N CYS A 118 -11.87 7.19 6.86
CA CYS A 118 -10.81 8.17 6.97
C CYS A 118 -11.37 9.57 7.23
N HIS A 119 -10.95 10.18 8.34
CA HIS A 119 -11.42 11.50 8.77
C HIS A 119 -10.28 12.52 8.75
N PRO A 120 -10.43 13.66 8.06
CA PRO A 120 -9.38 14.69 8.00
C PRO A 120 -9.04 15.27 9.38
N ILE A 121 -7.78 15.64 9.58
CA ILE A 121 -7.33 16.32 10.80
C ILE A 121 -8.11 17.63 11.02
N GLY A 122 -8.57 17.84 12.25
CA GLY A 122 -9.28 19.04 12.68
C GLY A 122 -10.73 19.16 12.19
N VAL A 123 -11.18 18.28 11.29
CA VAL A 123 -12.57 18.26 10.83
C VAL A 123 -13.40 17.41 11.77
N PRO A 124 -14.43 17.96 12.44
CA PRO A 124 -15.28 17.19 13.32
C PRO A 124 -16.27 16.32 12.53
N TRP A 125 -16.61 15.15 13.06
CA TRP A 125 -17.69 14.30 12.54
C TRP A 125 -18.52 13.74 13.68
N THR A 126 -19.79 13.44 13.40
CA THR A 126 -20.73 12.92 14.41
C THR A 126 -21.18 11.52 14.04
N ARG A 127 -21.15 10.61 15.02
CA ARG A 127 -21.70 9.25 14.94
C ARG A 127 -22.23 8.86 16.30
N ASP A 128 -23.40 8.21 16.34
CA ASP A 128 -24.04 7.73 17.58
C ASP A 128 -24.15 8.84 18.66
N CYS A 129 -24.56 10.03 18.24
CA CYS A 129 -24.65 11.23 19.08
C CYS A 129 -23.35 11.62 19.79
N GLN A 130 -22.20 11.22 19.25
CA GLN A 130 -20.89 11.65 19.71
C GLN A 130 -20.18 12.36 18.57
N THR A 131 -19.61 13.53 18.87
CA THR A 131 -18.80 14.28 17.92
C THR A 131 -17.34 14.03 18.24
N TYR A 132 -16.61 13.61 17.22
CA TYR A 132 -15.19 13.30 17.27
C TYR A 132 -14.41 14.28 16.42
N VAL A 133 -13.11 14.36 16.68
CA VAL A 133 -12.15 15.07 15.84
C VAL A 133 -10.84 14.28 15.75
N CYS A 134 -10.22 14.31 14.59
CA CYS A 134 -8.90 13.74 14.37
C CYS A 134 -7.86 14.77 14.74
N ASN A 135 -7.02 14.47 15.72
CA ASN A 135 -5.95 15.35 16.15
C ASN A 135 -4.58 14.74 15.87
N LYS A 136 -3.66 15.59 15.40
CA LYS A 136 -2.25 15.23 15.28
C LYS A 136 -1.57 15.36 16.64
N THR A 137 -1.07 14.25 17.20
CA THR A 137 -0.42 14.25 18.53
C THR A 137 1.09 14.43 18.43
N ASN A 138 1.73 13.87 17.42
CA ASN A 138 3.16 14.00 17.13
C ASN A 138 3.41 14.12 15.62
N ARG A 139 4.67 14.19 15.18
CA ARG A 139 5.01 14.26 13.73
C ARG A 139 4.29 13.19 12.90
N ASN A 140 4.21 11.96 13.41
CA ASN A 140 3.67 10.79 12.71
C ASN A 140 2.54 10.06 13.48
N SER A 141 1.98 10.66 14.52
CA SER A 141 0.91 10.04 15.34
C SER A 141 -0.34 10.88 15.33
N PHE A 142 -1.49 10.20 15.21
CA PHE A 142 -2.82 10.77 15.12
C PHE A 142 -3.72 10.07 16.12
N GLN A 143 -4.65 10.80 16.70
CA GLN A 143 -5.58 10.28 17.69
C GLN A 143 -6.97 10.88 17.45
N ILE A 144 -7.97 10.01 17.45
CA ILE A 144 -9.37 10.41 17.48
C ILE A 144 -9.70 10.81 18.92
N ARG A 145 -10.24 12.02 19.10
CA ARG A 145 -10.73 12.49 20.40
C ARG A 145 -12.22 12.83 20.29
N THR A 146 -13.00 12.42 21.27
CA THR A 146 -14.38 12.88 21.44
C THR A 146 -14.35 14.32 21.95
N ILE A 147 -15.07 15.22 21.29
CA ILE A 147 -15.18 16.65 21.65
C ILE A 147 -16.58 17.06 22.11
N ALA A 148 -17.61 16.30 21.73
CA ALA A 148 -18.96 16.48 22.26
C ALA A 148 -19.64 15.13 22.41
N ILE A 149 -20.46 15.00 23.46
CA ILE A 149 -21.28 13.83 23.72
C ILE A 149 -22.70 14.33 23.92
N GLN A 150 -23.61 13.77 23.15
CA GLN A 150 -25.05 14.00 23.21
C GLN A 150 -25.75 12.67 23.51
N CYS A 151 -26.99 12.77 23.93
CA CYS A 151 -27.83 11.61 24.22
C CYS A 151 -28.79 11.37 23.06
N GLN A 152 -29.26 10.14 22.93
CA GLN A 152 -30.22 9.79 21.90
C GLN A 152 -31.63 9.74 22.51
N ASP A 153 -32.60 10.44 21.91
CA ASP A 153 -34.00 10.36 22.32
C ASP A 153 -34.70 9.09 21.78
N ALA A 154 -35.97 8.89 22.13
CA ALA A 154 -36.76 7.73 21.69
C ALA A 154 -36.93 7.64 20.15
N TYR A 155 -36.69 8.72 19.42
CA TYR A 155 -36.82 8.81 17.97
C TYR A 155 -35.48 8.77 17.25
N GLY A 156 -34.37 8.67 17.99
CA GLY A 156 -33.03 8.63 17.43
C GLY A 156 -32.34 9.99 17.29
N ASN A 157 -32.97 11.10 17.71
CA ASN A 157 -32.36 12.42 17.62
C ASN A 157 -31.34 12.64 18.74
N CYS A 158 -30.31 13.42 18.45
CA CYS A 158 -29.29 13.78 19.43
C CYS A 158 -29.70 15.01 20.25
N LYS A 159 -29.59 14.88 21.58
CA LYS A 159 -30.01 15.85 22.59
C LYS A 159 -28.83 16.26 23.46
N GLU A 160 -28.79 17.54 23.83
CA GLU A 160 -27.71 18.05 24.68
C GLU A 160 -27.79 17.47 26.09
N LEU A 161 -26.65 17.39 26.78
CA LEU A 161 -26.62 16.95 28.18
C LEU A 161 -27.47 17.90 29.04
N GLY A 162 -28.38 17.33 29.84
CA GLY A 162 -29.32 18.06 30.69
C GLY A 162 -30.60 18.55 29.99
N GLU A 163 -30.73 18.42 28.67
CA GLU A 163 -32.00 18.69 27.96
C GLU A 163 -33.06 17.65 28.39
N SER A 164 -34.32 18.09 28.52
CA SER A 164 -35.45 17.17 28.72
C SER A 164 -36.01 16.70 27.38
N PHE A 165 -36.20 15.39 27.23
CA PHE A 165 -36.70 14.75 26.00
C PHE A 165 -37.47 13.46 26.30
N ILE A 166 -38.14 12.95 25.27
CA ILE A 166 -38.86 11.68 25.34
C ILE A 166 -37.87 10.51 25.20
N TYR A 167 -37.87 9.57 26.15
CA TYR A 167 -37.02 8.37 26.08
C TYR A 167 -37.83 7.10 26.35
N ALA A 168 -37.39 5.97 25.78
CA ALA A 168 -38.06 4.68 25.90
C ALA A 168 -37.28 3.75 26.84
N ILE A 169 -37.90 3.34 27.96
CA ILE A 169 -37.35 2.34 28.87
C ILE A 169 -38.31 1.15 28.90
N ASN A 170 -37.82 -0.04 28.57
CA ASN A 170 -38.64 -1.26 28.51
C ASN A 170 -39.92 -1.13 27.66
N ARG A 171 -39.85 -0.41 26.53
CA ARG A 171 -40.96 -0.09 25.60
C ARG A 171 -42.02 0.88 26.16
N GLN A 172 -41.83 1.44 27.35
CA GLN A 172 -42.65 2.54 27.87
C GLN A 172 -41.97 3.88 27.57
N LEU A 173 -42.74 4.84 27.04
CA LEU A 173 -42.28 6.20 26.81
C LEU A 173 -42.40 7.03 28.08
N TYR A 174 -41.36 7.80 28.37
CA TYR A 174 -41.28 8.78 29.44
C TYR A 174 -41.05 10.14 28.80
N ASN A 175 -41.88 11.12 29.14
CA ASN A 175 -41.88 12.42 28.45
C ASN A 175 -40.89 13.43 29.06
N ASP A 176 -40.41 13.17 30.26
CA ASP A 176 -39.47 14.01 30.98
C ASP A 176 -38.25 13.19 31.40
N CYS A 177 -37.35 13.01 30.45
CA CYS A 177 -36.06 12.38 30.66
C CYS A 177 -34.95 13.36 30.41
N THR A 178 -33.97 13.38 31.30
CA THR A 178 -32.70 14.09 31.10
C THR A 178 -31.57 13.08 31.04
N CYS A 179 -30.44 13.51 30.48
CA CYS A 179 -29.24 12.70 30.50
C CYS A 179 -28.03 13.50 30.97
N ARG A 180 -27.07 12.79 31.57
CA ARG A 180 -25.81 13.35 32.04
C ARG A 180 -24.67 12.40 31.80
N GLN A 181 -23.46 12.94 31.69
CA GLN A 181 -22.24 12.17 31.56
C GLN A 181 -21.65 11.85 32.94
N GLU A 182 -21.45 10.56 33.23
CA GLU A 182 -20.75 10.06 34.42
C GLU A 182 -19.50 9.29 33.98
N GLY A 183 -18.34 9.98 33.98
CA GLY A 183 -17.09 9.42 33.46
C GLY A 183 -17.18 9.16 31.95
N THR A 184 -17.13 7.89 31.55
CA THR A 184 -17.25 7.46 30.13
C THR A 184 -18.65 6.98 29.76
N ARG A 185 -19.60 6.98 30.70
CA ARG A 185 -20.96 6.48 30.49
C ARG A 185 -21.97 7.61 30.51
N LEU A 186 -23.05 7.43 29.75
CA LEU A 186 -24.24 8.27 29.83
C LEU A 186 -25.23 7.64 30.82
N ARG A 187 -25.80 8.49 31.67
CA ARG A 187 -26.86 8.14 32.61
C ARG A 187 -28.12 8.91 32.25
N TYR A 188 -29.23 8.19 32.08
CA TYR A 188 -30.56 8.73 31.83
C TYR A 188 -31.37 8.74 33.12
N GLU A 189 -32.10 9.82 33.36
CA GLU A 189 -32.98 10.00 34.51
C GLU A 189 -34.35 10.47 34.01
N CYS A 190 -35.37 9.65 34.25
CA CYS A 190 -36.71 9.85 33.73
C CYS A 190 -37.73 9.92 34.86
N TYR A 191 -38.71 10.80 34.72
CA TYR A 191 -39.83 10.96 35.63
C TYR A 191 -41.15 10.55 34.97
N THR A 192 -42.09 10.03 35.77
CA THR A 192 -43.42 9.58 35.34
C THR A 192 -44.46 10.68 35.46
#